data_AF-A0A7C1YYI4-F1
#
_entry.id   AF-A0A7C1YYI4-F1
#
_cell.length_a   1.000
_cell.length_b   1.000
_cell.length_c   1.000
_cell.angle_alpha   90.00
_cell.angle_beta   90.00
_cell.angle_gamma   90.00
#
_symmetry.space_group_name_H-M   'P 1'
#
loop_
_entity.id
_entity.type
_entity.pdbx_description
1 polymer ?
#
loop_
_entity_poly.entity_id
_entity_poly.type
_entity_poly.pdbx_seq_one_letter_code
_entity_poly.pdbx_strand_id
1 'polypeptide(L)'
;LDPTKLNNIIPELYFLNKIKLEIEIESGLLFCKNCKRWYPIIDTIPQMLPDEYRNEEEEISFLENNRNLLDKEFFNQELKPFNI
;
A
#
# COMPACT_ATOMS: atom_id res chain seq x y z
N LEU A 1 31.69 -17.35 -2.72
CA LEU A 1 31.16 -16.14 -3.39
C LEU A 1 32.35 -15.30 -3.83
N ASP A 2 32.35 -14.83 -5.07
CA ASP A 2 33.42 -13.97 -5.62
C ASP A 2 33.40 -12.60 -4.91
N PRO A 3 34.45 -12.23 -4.15
CA PRO A 3 34.49 -10.98 -3.38
C PRO A 3 34.34 -9.73 -4.26
N THR A 4 34.82 -9.79 -5.50
CA THR A 4 34.80 -8.67 -6.43
C THR A 4 33.37 -8.38 -6.89
N LYS A 5 32.54 -9.42 -7.08
CA LYS A 5 31.12 -9.25 -7.39
C LYS A 5 30.34 -8.63 -6.24
N LEU A 6 30.65 -9.01 -4.99
CA LEU A 6 29.98 -8.46 -3.82
C LEU A 6 30.29 -6.96 -3.66
N ASN A 7 31.56 -6.57 -3.78
CA ASN A 7 31.97 -5.18 -3.64
C ASN A 7 31.30 -4.26 -4.68
N ASN A 8 31.02 -4.78 -5.87
CA ASN A 8 30.38 -4.01 -6.95
C ASN A 8 28.88 -3.76 -6.74
N ILE A 9 28.20 -4.52 -5.87
CA ILE A 9 26.75 -4.36 -5.61
C ILE A 9 26.45 -3.75 -4.23
N ILE A 10 27.47 -3.63 -3.37
CA ILE A 10 27.32 -3.12 -2.00
C ILE A 10 26.70 -1.71 -1.98
N PRO A 11 27.12 -0.74 -2.80
CA PRO A 11 26.52 0.60 -2.81
C PRO A 11 25.02 0.59 -3.11
N GLU A 12 24.59 -0.21 -4.09
CA GLU A 12 23.19 -0.39 -4.46
C GLU A 12 22.40 -1.05 -3.34
N LEU A 13 22.97 -2.06 -2.68
CA LEU A 13 22.36 -2.70 -1.53
C LEU A 13 22.17 -1.72 -0.37
N TYR A 14 23.17 -0.87 -0.08
CA TYR A 14 23.05 0.17 0.94
C TYR A 14 21.95 1.16 0.60
N PHE A 15 21.89 1.61 -0.65
CA PHE A 15 20.87 2.53 -1.12
C PHE A 15 19.46 1.94 -1.01
N LEU A 16 19.28 0.70 -1.47
CA LEU A 16 18.00 -0.02 -1.36
C LEU A 16 17.61 -0.25 0.10
N ASN A 17 18.56 -0.61 0.96
CA ASN A 17 18.31 -0.80 2.38
C ASN A 17 17.89 0.51 3.05
N LYS A 18 18.52 1.64 2.69
CA LYS A 18 18.14 2.96 3.16
C LYS A 18 16.70 3.31 2.78
N ILE A 19 16.34 3.13 1.50
CA ILE A 19 14.96 3.34 1.03
C ILE A 19 13.97 2.47 1.82
N LYS A 20 14.27 1.18 2.00
CA LYS A 20 13.37 0.25 2.68
C LYS A 20 13.14 0.54 4.15
N LEU A 21 14.10 1.18 4.82
CA LEU A 21 14.05 1.41 6.27
C LEU A 21 13.64 2.83 6.64
N GLU A 22 13.95 3.82 5.80
CA GLU A 22 13.71 5.23 6.13
C GLU A 22 12.49 5.84 5.42
N ILE A 23 11.99 5.22 4.35
CA ILE A 23 10.81 5.73 3.66
C ILE A 23 9.55 5.10 4.25
N GLU A 24 8.64 5.96 4.70
CA GLU A 24 7.32 5.59 5.18
C GLU A 24 6.23 6.09 4.25
N ILE A 25 5.12 5.36 4.20
CA ILE A 25 3.90 5.78 3.50
C ILE A 25 3.00 6.41 4.55
N GLU A 26 2.91 7.75 4.58
CA GLU A 26 2.08 8.49 5.54
C GLU A 26 0.58 8.16 5.39
N SER A 27 0.09 8.24 4.15
CA SER A 27 -1.27 7.86 3.77
C SER A 27 -1.24 7.14 2.42
N GLY A 28 -2.06 6.10 2.26
CA GLY A 28 -2.07 5.30 1.04
C GLY A 28 -3.05 4.16 1.07
N LEU A 29 -2.95 3.26 0.09
CA LEU A 29 -3.87 2.13 -0.06
C LEU A 29 -3.12 0.90 -0.54
N LEU A 30 -3.30 -0.22 0.15
CA LEU A 30 -2.85 -1.53 -0.29
C LEU A 30 -3.97 -2.19 -1.09
N PHE A 31 -3.70 -2.57 -2.33
CA PHE A 31 -4.68 -3.22 -3.22
C PHE A 31 -4.21 -4.58 -3.70
N CYS A 32 -5.04 -5.61 -3.47
CA CYS A 32 -4.82 -6.94 -4.01
C CYS A 32 -5.50 -7.09 -5.38
N LYS A 33 -4.71 -7.14 -6.44
CA LYS A 33 -5.21 -7.32 -7.82
C LYS A 33 -5.95 -8.64 -8.05
N ASN A 34 -5.72 -9.66 -7.22
CA ASN A 34 -6.34 -10.99 -7.35
C ASN A 34 -7.76 -11.04 -6.76
N CYS A 35 -7.93 -10.65 -5.49
CA CYS A 35 -9.23 -10.72 -4.81
C CYS A 35 -9.97 -9.38 -4.75
N LYS A 36 -9.38 -8.31 -5.32
CA LYS A 36 -9.92 -6.94 -5.37
C LYS A 36 -10.12 -6.29 -4.01
N ARG A 37 -9.43 -6.83 -3.00
CA ARG A 37 -9.46 -6.29 -1.65
C ARG A 37 -8.53 -5.10 -1.52
N TRP A 38 -8.99 -4.08 -0.81
CA TRP A 38 -8.16 -2.95 -0.44
C TRP A 38 -8.10 -2.74 1.08
N TYR A 39 -7.04 -2.07 1.53
CA TYR A 39 -6.83 -1.64 2.92
C TYR A 39 -6.25 -0.23 2.92
N PRO A 40 -6.81 0.71 3.70
CA PRO A 40 -6.22 2.03 3.82
C PRO A 40 -4.97 1.98 4.71
N ILE A 41 -4.03 2.88 4.42
CA ILE A 41 -2.89 3.22 5.30
C ILE A 41 -3.22 4.61 5.84
N ILE A 42 -3.36 4.72 7.16
CA ILE A 42 -3.71 5.96 7.86
C ILE A 42 -2.67 6.16 8.95
N ASP A 43 -2.06 7.35 8.99
CA ASP A 43 -0.99 7.70 9.93
C ASP A 43 0.11 6.62 9.96
N THR A 44 0.61 6.23 8.78
CA THR A 44 1.59 5.17 8.52
C THR A 44 1.17 3.74 8.90
N ILE A 45 -0.03 3.53 9.45
CA ILE A 45 -0.53 2.22 9.87
C ILE A 45 -1.50 1.65 8.83
N PRO A 46 -1.19 0.48 8.21
CA PRO A 46 -2.15 -0.26 7.40
C PRO A 46 -3.29 -0.82 8.28
N GLN A 47 -4.53 -0.41 7.98
CA GLN A 47 -5.72 -0.86 8.70
C GLN A 47 -6.19 -2.22 8.14
N MET A 48 -5.56 -3.30 8.59
CA MET A 48 -5.77 -4.66 8.06
C MET A 48 -6.69 -5.52 8.93
N LEU A 49 -7.77 -4.94 9.45
CA LEU A 49 -8.76 -5.68 10.24
C LEU A 49 -9.53 -6.69 9.36
N PRO A 50 -10.03 -7.79 9.95
CA PRO A 50 -11.06 -8.63 9.32
C PRO A 50 -12.31 -7.82 8.96
N ASP A 51 -13.07 -8.25 7.96
CA ASP A 51 -14.18 -7.46 7.38
C ASP A 51 -15.23 -7.07 8.42
N GLU A 52 -15.58 -8.00 9.30
CA GLU A 52 -16.58 -7.80 10.35
C GLU A 52 -16.19 -6.73 11.39
N TYR A 53 -14.92 -6.30 11.40
CA TYR A 53 -14.41 -5.28 12.30
C TYR A 53 -14.02 -3.97 11.58
N ARG A 54 -14.29 -3.86 10.28
CA ARG A 54 -14.01 -2.64 9.50
C ARG A 54 -15.19 -1.67 9.56
N ASN A 55 -14.89 -0.38 9.62
CA ASN A 55 -15.89 0.68 9.61
C ASN A 55 -16.11 1.17 8.17
N GLU A 56 -17.23 0.77 7.57
CA GLU A 56 -17.59 1.13 6.20
C GLU A 56 -17.65 2.64 5.96
N GLU A 57 -18.23 3.40 6.89
CA GLU A 57 -18.40 4.84 6.74
C GLU A 57 -17.05 5.58 6.71
N GLU A 58 -16.18 5.26 7.67
CA GLU A 58 -14.83 5.85 7.76
C GLU A 58 -13.99 5.51 6.53
N GLU A 59 -14.08 4.27 6.07
CA GLU A 59 -13.29 3.77 4.96
C GLU A 59 -13.78 4.28 3.59
N ILE A 60 -15.09 4.36 3.38
CA ILE A 60 -15.65 5.00 2.18
C ILE A 60 -15.26 6.49 2.16
N SER A 61 -15.38 7.19 3.29
CA SER A 61 -14.94 8.59 3.41
C SER A 61 -13.45 8.75 3.08
N PHE A 62 -12.59 7.82 3.53
CA PHE A 62 -11.19 7.79 3.14
C PHE A 62 -11.02 7.66 1.62
N LEU A 63 -11.73 6.75 0.96
CA LEU A 63 -11.64 6.59 -0.50
C LEU A 63 -12.12 7.83 -1.27
N GLU A 64 -13.20 8.46 -0.82
CA GLU A 64 -13.74 9.66 -1.45
C GLU A 64 -12.76 10.83 -1.35
N ASN A 65 -12.21 11.05 -0.16
CA ASN A 65 -11.24 12.13 0.09
C ASN A 65 -9.91 11.93 -0.65
N ASN A 66 -9.54 10.68 -0.95
CA ASN A 66 -8.29 10.33 -1.64
C ASN A 66 -8.51 9.86 -3.09
N ARG A 67 -9.69 10.09 -3.67
CA ARG A 67 -10.05 9.62 -5.02
C ARG A 67 -9.09 10.10 -6.11
N ASN A 68 -8.50 11.29 -5.93
CA ASN A 68 -7.51 11.88 -6.85
C ASN A 68 -6.14 11.15 -6.85
N LEU A 69 -5.86 10.33 -5.84
CA LEU A 69 -4.64 9.53 -5.74
C LEU A 69 -4.79 8.14 -6.36
N LEU A 70 -5.99 7.79 -6.83
CA LEU A 70 -6.35 6.46 -7.31
C LEU A 70 -6.71 6.49 -8.80
N ASP A 71 -6.24 5.48 -9.54
CA ASP A 71 -6.55 5.35 -10.96
C ASP A 71 -8.04 5.09 -11.19
N LYS A 72 -8.61 5.61 -12.29
CA LYS A 72 -10.02 5.34 -12.64
C LYS A 72 -10.34 3.85 -12.77
N GLU A 73 -9.37 3.05 -13.23
CA GLU A 73 -9.50 1.60 -13.33
C GLU A 73 -9.68 0.90 -11.97
N PHE A 74 -9.23 1.52 -10.88
CA PHE A 74 -9.46 1.00 -9.52
C PHE A 74 -10.96 0.92 -9.22
N PHE A 75 -11.70 2.00 -9.48
CA PHE A 75 -13.13 2.12 -9.22
C PHE A 75 -14.02 1.35 -10.20
N ASN A 76 -13.47 0.87 -11.32
CA ASN A 76 -14.22 0.03 -12.27
C ASN A 76 -14.26 -1.45 -11.88
N GLN A 77 -13.74 -1.81 -10.69
CA GLN A 77 -13.66 -3.19 -10.20
C GLN A 77 -14.67 -3.42 -9.09
N GLU A 78 -15.04 -4.68 -8.84
CA GLU A 78 -15.83 -5.08 -7.67
C GLU A 78 -14.93 -5.12 -6.43
N LEU A 79 -14.74 -3.96 -5.80
CA LEU A 79 -13.85 -3.79 -4.66
C LEU A 79 -14.38 -4.51 -3.42
N LYS A 80 -13.45 -4.98 -2.59
CA LYS A 80 -13.73 -5.59 -1.29
C LYS A 80 -12.97 -4.88 -0.18
N PRO A 81 -13.54 -4.77 1.03
CA PRO A 81 -14.88 -5.21 1.42
C PRO A 81 -15.97 -4.25 0.93
N PHE A 82 -15.64 -2.98 0.74
CA PHE A 82 -16.58 -1.94 0.33
C PHE A 82 -16.32 -1.53 -1.12
N ASN A 83 -17.42 -1.28 -1.84
CA ASN A 83 -17.42 -0.94 -3.26
C ASN A 83 -18.11 0.40 -3.48
N ILE A 84 -17.52 1.26 -4.33
CA ILE A 84 -17.90 2.66 -4.56
C ILE A 84 -17.77 3.04 -6.04
#